data_AF-A0A075HDV2-F1
#
_entry.id   AF-A0A075HDV2-F1
#
_cell.length_a   1.000
_cell.length_b   1.000
_cell.length_c   1.000
_cell.angle_alpha   90.00
_cell.angle_beta   90.00
_cell.angle_gamma   90.00
#
_symmetry.space_group_name_H-M   'P 1'
#
loop_
_entity.id
_entity.type
_entity.pdbx_description
1 polymer ?
#
loop_
_entity_poly.entity_id
_entity_poly.type
_entity_poly.pdbx_seq_one_letter_code
_entity_poly.pdbx_strand_id
1 'polypeptide(L)'
;VGYLSEDDLMGFRTMGSVCQGHVDMKWTNGVDFSAGSLGMGLSFGLGCSLAATMDGSDRNVWVMVGDGELQEGQVWESVMAAEFHSAGNLKLIVDRNGIQNDDFVNVQMEVGDVPSKFASFGWEVKEINGHSFEEILEAMDWATGIHHSPCVIIANTVKGKGVSYMEDNPAFHGKAPNDNELRIALEELS
;
A
#
# COMPACT_ATOMS: atom_id res chain seq x y z
N VAL A 1 -11.70 14.12 0.28
CA VAL A 1 -13.11 13.73 0.02
C VAL A 1 -13.69 14.76 -0.93
N GLY A 2 -14.19 14.34 -2.11
CA GLY A 2 -14.75 15.25 -3.13
C GLY A 2 -13.91 15.49 -4.38
N TYR A 3 -12.92 14.63 -4.69
CA TYR A 3 -12.13 14.75 -5.93
C TYR A 3 -12.73 13.99 -7.13
N LEU A 4 -13.47 12.91 -6.87
CA LEU A 4 -14.07 12.04 -7.89
C LEU A 4 -15.59 11.99 -7.68
N SER A 5 -16.32 12.00 -8.79
CA SER A 5 -17.75 11.74 -8.86
C SER A 5 -18.04 10.25 -9.10
N GLU A 6 -19.30 9.85 -8.94
CA GLU A 6 -19.73 8.49 -9.31
C GLU A 6 -19.51 8.21 -10.80
N ASP A 7 -19.79 9.18 -11.68
CA ASP A 7 -19.55 9.06 -13.12
C ASP A 7 -18.06 8.81 -13.45
N ASP A 8 -17.15 9.44 -12.72
CA ASP A 8 -15.71 9.20 -12.86
C ASP A 8 -15.34 7.74 -12.53
N LEU A 9 -15.94 7.18 -11.47
CA LEU A 9 -15.72 5.79 -11.06
C LEU A 9 -16.29 4.82 -12.10
N MET A 10 -17.47 5.12 -12.65
CA MET A 10 -18.09 4.32 -13.71
C MET A 10 -17.30 4.34 -15.02
N GLY A 11 -16.45 5.35 -15.22
CA GLY A 11 -15.54 5.46 -16.35
C GLY A 11 -14.21 4.70 -16.20
N PHE A 12 -13.97 3.93 -15.13
CA PHE A 12 -12.69 3.27 -14.89
C PHE A 12 -12.15 2.50 -16.11
N ARG A 13 -10.90 2.75 -16.48
CA ARG A 13 -10.18 2.14 -17.63
C ARG A 13 -10.82 2.38 -19.01
N THR A 14 -11.72 3.34 -19.14
CA THR A 14 -12.21 3.78 -20.45
C THR A 14 -11.41 4.95 -21.00
N MET A 15 -11.38 5.10 -22.33
CA MET A 15 -10.63 6.18 -22.99
C MET A 15 -11.19 7.55 -22.60
N GLY A 16 -10.32 8.44 -22.12
CA GLY A 16 -10.69 9.81 -21.71
C GLY A 16 -11.19 9.95 -20.27
N SER A 17 -11.38 8.84 -19.55
CA SER A 17 -11.74 8.87 -18.12
C SER A 17 -10.62 9.43 -17.25
N VAL A 18 -10.96 10.05 -16.11
CA VAL A 18 -9.95 10.43 -15.09
C VAL A 18 -9.48 9.22 -14.28
N CYS A 19 -10.24 8.13 -14.24
CA CYS A 19 -9.91 6.89 -13.51
C CYS A 19 -9.15 5.92 -14.41
N GLN A 20 -7.82 6.11 -14.48
CA GLN A 20 -6.90 5.31 -15.28
C GLN A 20 -6.62 3.92 -14.66
N GLY A 21 -6.07 2.99 -15.45
CA GLY A 21 -5.80 1.62 -15.00
C GLY A 21 -4.69 1.49 -13.95
N HIS A 22 -3.72 2.41 -14.00
CA HIS A 22 -2.85 2.81 -12.90
C HIS A 22 -2.98 4.32 -12.76
N VAL A 23 -2.78 4.85 -11.57
CA VAL A 23 -3.02 6.28 -11.29
C VAL A 23 -2.02 7.19 -12.01
N ASP A 24 -2.48 8.37 -12.43
CA ASP A 24 -1.65 9.41 -13.05
C ASP A 24 -1.83 10.74 -12.33
N MET A 25 -0.78 11.22 -11.68
CA MET A 25 -0.79 12.45 -10.86
C MET A 25 -1.08 13.73 -11.66
N LYS A 26 -0.89 13.73 -12.99
CA LYS A 26 -1.19 14.89 -13.84
C LYS A 26 -2.61 14.87 -14.39
N TRP A 27 -3.26 13.72 -14.33
CA TRP A 27 -4.57 13.48 -14.97
C TRP A 27 -5.70 13.39 -13.94
N THR A 28 -5.44 12.75 -12.80
CA THR A 28 -6.44 12.50 -11.77
C THR A 28 -6.20 13.41 -10.56
N ASN A 29 -7.17 14.27 -10.23
CA ASN A 29 -7.07 15.13 -9.05
C ASN A 29 -6.99 14.31 -7.76
N GLY A 30 -6.12 14.72 -6.84
CA GLY A 30 -5.91 14.05 -5.56
C GLY A 30 -4.97 12.84 -5.61
N VAL A 31 -4.32 12.58 -6.76
CA VAL A 31 -3.24 11.58 -6.89
C VAL A 31 -1.89 12.27 -6.73
N ASP A 32 -1.11 11.86 -5.72
CA ASP A 32 0.20 12.46 -5.42
C ASP A 32 1.35 11.93 -6.30
N PHE A 33 1.20 10.74 -6.89
CA PHE A 33 2.25 10.02 -7.63
C PHE A 33 1.66 9.17 -8.75
N SER A 34 2.25 9.21 -9.95
CA SER A 34 1.92 8.28 -11.03
C SER A 34 2.54 6.91 -10.75
N ALA A 35 1.72 5.96 -10.27
CA ALA A 35 2.17 4.61 -9.88
C ALA A 35 1.96 3.57 -11.00
N GLY A 36 2.27 2.31 -10.70
CA GLY A 36 2.07 1.16 -11.59
C GLY A 36 3.34 0.33 -11.80
N SER A 37 4.51 0.98 -11.76
CA SER A 37 5.78 0.26 -11.62
C SER A 37 6.02 -0.01 -10.14
N LEU A 38 6.03 -1.30 -9.77
CA LEU A 38 6.33 -1.74 -8.41
C LEU A 38 7.71 -1.23 -7.95
N GLY A 39 7.86 -1.01 -6.65
CA GLY A 39 9.09 -0.56 -6.00
C GLY A 39 9.28 0.95 -5.98
N MET A 40 8.65 1.68 -6.90
CA MET A 40 8.87 3.12 -7.08
C MET A 40 8.20 3.98 -6.00
N GLY A 41 7.09 3.51 -5.41
CA GLY A 41 6.27 4.31 -4.50
C GLY A 41 7.03 4.74 -3.25
N LEU A 42 7.82 3.83 -2.65
CA LEU A 42 8.59 4.14 -1.45
C LEU A 42 9.72 5.15 -1.72
N SER A 43 10.43 5.03 -2.85
CA SER A 43 11.45 6.02 -3.23
C SER A 43 10.85 7.41 -3.43
N PHE A 44 9.69 7.49 -4.09
CA PHE A 44 8.99 8.76 -4.28
C PHE A 44 8.55 9.35 -2.93
N GLY A 45 7.94 8.54 -2.07
CA GLY A 45 7.53 8.96 -0.72
C GLY A 45 8.69 9.44 0.14
N LEU A 46 9.86 8.78 0.07
CA LEU A 46 11.08 9.26 0.72
C LEU A 46 11.47 10.66 0.22
N GLY A 47 11.46 10.87 -1.11
CA GLY A 47 11.71 12.21 -1.68
C GLY A 47 10.75 13.27 -1.15
N CYS A 48 9.45 12.96 -1.08
CA CYS A 48 8.44 13.86 -0.50
C CYS A 48 8.67 14.13 1.00
N SER A 49 9.08 13.12 1.76
CA SER A 49 9.39 13.23 3.20
C SER A 49 10.56 14.18 3.43
N LEU A 50 11.63 14.05 2.63
CA LEU A 50 12.80 14.92 2.70
C LEU A 50 12.46 16.36 2.29
N ALA A 51 11.67 16.53 1.22
CA ALA A 51 11.22 17.85 0.78
C ALA A 51 10.37 18.56 1.86
N ALA A 52 9.44 17.84 2.51
CA ALA A 52 8.65 18.37 3.60
C ALA A 52 9.51 18.85 4.77
N THR A 53 10.56 18.10 5.12
CA THR A 53 11.52 18.49 6.16
C THR A 53 12.29 19.76 5.77
N MET A 54 12.76 19.86 4.52
CA MET A 54 13.45 21.06 4.02
C MET A 54 12.56 22.29 4.02
N ASP A 55 11.25 22.12 3.79
CA ASP A 55 10.25 23.18 3.85
C ASP A 55 9.86 23.56 5.29
N GLY A 56 10.35 22.85 6.32
CA GLY A 56 9.91 23.02 7.71
C GLY A 56 8.46 22.60 7.95
N SER A 57 7.91 21.73 7.10
CA SER A 57 6.56 21.20 7.21
C SER A 57 6.48 20.04 8.19
N ASP A 58 5.39 19.98 8.94
CA ASP A 58 5.05 18.91 9.89
C ASP A 58 4.23 17.78 9.25
N ARG A 59 4.07 17.78 7.92
CA ARG A 59 3.25 16.77 7.22
C ARG A 59 3.91 15.39 7.28
N ASN A 60 3.08 14.37 7.47
CA ASN A 60 3.47 12.96 7.30
C ASN A 60 3.27 12.52 5.86
N VAL A 61 4.20 11.71 5.35
CA VAL A 61 4.11 11.05 4.05
C VAL A 61 3.80 9.58 4.28
N TRP A 62 2.65 9.14 3.76
CA TRP A 62 2.20 7.77 3.85
C TRP A 62 2.42 7.05 2.52
N VAL A 63 3.02 5.87 2.58
CA VAL A 63 3.20 4.98 1.44
C VAL A 63 2.60 3.62 1.81
N MET A 64 1.89 3.01 0.86
CA MET A 64 1.43 1.62 0.97
C MET A 64 2.08 0.79 -0.13
N VAL A 65 2.58 -0.39 0.22
CA VAL A 65 3.17 -1.36 -0.71
C VAL A 65 2.59 -2.74 -0.46
N GLY A 66 2.59 -3.60 -1.47
CA GLY A 66 2.26 -5.01 -1.30
C GLY A 66 3.46 -5.83 -0.79
N ASP A 67 3.23 -6.99 -0.19
CA ASP A 67 4.30 -7.93 0.14
C ASP A 67 5.05 -8.47 -1.09
N GLY A 68 4.36 -8.73 -2.20
CA GLY A 68 5.00 -9.06 -3.49
C GLY A 68 5.88 -7.91 -4.02
N GLU A 69 5.52 -6.66 -3.75
CA GLU A 69 6.32 -5.49 -4.14
C GLU A 69 7.64 -5.41 -3.37
N LEU A 70 7.72 -5.97 -2.16
CA LEU A 70 8.97 -6.04 -1.39
C LEU A 70 10.06 -6.91 -2.05
N GLN A 71 9.73 -7.65 -3.11
CA GLN A 71 10.73 -8.38 -3.89
C GLN A 71 11.58 -7.44 -4.77
N GLU A 72 11.10 -6.22 -5.04
CA GLU A 72 11.87 -5.24 -5.81
C GLU A 72 13.04 -4.67 -4.99
N GLY A 73 14.25 -4.75 -5.56
CA GLY A 73 15.48 -4.28 -4.90
C GLY A 73 15.42 -2.80 -4.50
N GLN A 74 14.72 -2.00 -5.31
CA GLN A 74 14.52 -0.57 -5.07
C GLN A 74 13.85 -0.26 -3.72
N VAL A 75 12.94 -1.12 -3.25
CA VAL A 75 12.30 -0.95 -1.95
C VAL A 75 13.38 -0.94 -0.87
N TRP A 76 14.31 -1.89 -0.91
CA TRP A 76 15.37 -2.02 0.09
C TRP A 76 16.41 -0.90 0.02
N GLU A 77 16.69 -0.38 -1.17
CA GLU A 77 17.50 0.85 -1.32
C GLU A 77 16.82 2.05 -0.61
N SER A 78 15.50 2.18 -0.76
CA SER A 78 14.72 3.25 -0.13
C SER A 78 14.62 3.08 1.39
N VAL A 79 14.43 1.85 1.87
CA VAL A 79 14.42 1.49 3.29
C VAL A 79 15.75 1.89 3.95
N MET A 80 16.87 1.55 3.31
CA MET A 80 18.20 1.92 3.78
C MET A 80 18.41 3.44 3.82
N ALA A 81 18.00 4.14 2.75
CA ALA A 81 18.15 5.59 2.66
C ALA A 81 17.27 6.36 3.66
N ALA A 82 16.05 5.88 3.93
CA ALA A 82 15.13 6.51 4.87
C ALA A 82 15.70 6.56 6.30
N GLU A 83 16.32 5.48 6.76
CA GLU A 83 16.96 5.46 8.08
C GLU A 83 18.20 6.36 8.12
N PHE A 84 19.04 6.31 7.08
CA PHE A 84 20.23 7.19 6.97
C PHE A 84 19.87 8.68 7.09
N HIS A 85 18.72 9.08 6.56
CA HIS A 85 18.22 10.45 6.63
C HIS A 85 17.33 10.73 7.84
N SER A 86 17.12 9.76 8.74
CA SER A 86 16.20 9.87 9.88
C SER A 86 14.82 10.40 9.47
N ALA A 87 14.26 9.83 8.40
CA ALA A 87 13.02 10.27 7.76
C ALA A 87 11.77 9.96 8.62
N GLY A 88 11.68 10.59 9.80
CA GLY A 88 10.66 10.28 10.80
C GLY A 88 9.23 10.70 10.44
N ASN A 89 9.04 11.49 9.39
CA ASN A 89 7.72 11.78 8.82
C ASN A 89 7.32 10.82 7.68
N LEU A 90 8.16 9.84 7.32
CA LEU A 90 7.83 8.78 6.38
C LEU A 90 7.20 7.60 7.11
N LYS A 91 6.01 7.19 6.66
CA LYS A 91 5.20 6.12 7.25
C LYS A 91 4.87 5.10 6.18
N LEU A 92 5.31 3.85 6.37
CA LEU A 92 5.05 2.76 5.45
C LEU A 92 3.96 1.84 5.99
N ILE A 93 3.07 1.38 5.11
CA ILE A 93 2.17 0.26 5.37
C ILE A 93 2.50 -0.84 4.37
N VAL A 94 2.76 -2.04 4.86
CA VAL A 94 2.86 -3.24 4.02
C VAL A 94 1.55 -3.99 4.10
N ASP A 95 0.85 -4.12 2.98
CA ASP A 95 -0.27 -5.03 2.81
C ASP A 95 0.26 -6.46 2.64
N ARG A 96 0.31 -7.22 3.74
CA ARG A 96 0.84 -8.58 3.78
C ARG A 96 -0.30 -9.59 3.65
N ASN A 97 -0.76 -9.78 2.43
CA ASN A 97 -1.87 -10.67 2.07
C ASN A 97 -1.42 -12.05 1.55
N GLY A 98 -0.12 -12.26 1.32
CA GLY A 98 0.48 -13.52 0.91
C GLY A 98 0.32 -13.87 -0.57
N ILE A 99 -0.23 -12.99 -1.42
CA ILE A 99 -0.57 -13.28 -2.82
C ILE A 99 -0.03 -12.19 -3.76
N GLN A 100 0.72 -12.59 -4.80
CA GLN A 100 1.18 -11.69 -5.86
C GLN A 100 0.34 -11.82 -7.14
N ASN A 101 0.91 -11.51 -8.31
CA ASN A 101 0.19 -11.51 -9.59
C ASN A 101 -0.35 -12.89 -9.98
N ASP A 102 0.51 -13.91 -9.93
CA ASP A 102 0.19 -15.24 -10.48
C ASP A 102 -0.18 -16.26 -9.41
N ASP A 103 0.41 -16.17 -8.22
CA ASP A 103 0.26 -17.17 -7.15
C ASP A 103 0.65 -16.61 -5.77
N PHE A 104 0.61 -17.44 -4.74
CA PHE A 104 1.09 -17.14 -3.41
C PHE A 104 2.57 -16.71 -3.40
N VAL A 105 2.91 -15.77 -2.53
CA VAL A 105 4.27 -15.23 -2.35
C VAL A 105 5.27 -16.37 -2.09
N ASN A 106 4.91 -17.33 -1.25
CA ASN A 106 5.75 -18.47 -0.88
C ASN A 106 6.03 -19.47 -2.04
N VAL A 107 5.22 -19.44 -3.10
CA VAL A 107 5.41 -20.29 -4.30
C VAL A 107 6.34 -19.62 -5.30
N GLN A 108 6.23 -18.31 -5.51
CA GLN A 108 7.05 -17.61 -6.51
C GLN A 108 8.40 -17.15 -5.94
N MET A 109 8.38 -16.38 -4.84
CA MET A 109 9.58 -15.82 -4.21
C MET A 109 9.24 -15.36 -2.80
N GLU A 110 9.52 -16.22 -1.82
CA GLU A 110 9.25 -15.93 -0.42
C GLU A 110 10.07 -14.71 0.07
N VAL A 111 9.38 -13.74 0.66
CA VAL A 111 10.02 -12.54 1.25
C VAL A 111 10.54 -12.86 2.65
N GLY A 112 9.97 -13.87 3.32
CA GLY A 112 10.41 -14.39 4.62
C GLY A 112 9.97 -13.50 5.78
N ASP A 113 10.84 -13.40 6.80
CA ASP A 113 10.57 -12.53 7.96
C ASP A 113 10.68 -11.05 7.56
N VAL A 114 9.52 -10.43 7.26
CA VAL A 114 9.39 -9.02 6.89
C VAL A 114 9.68 -8.09 8.09
N PRO A 115 9.09 -8.30 9.29
CA PRO A 115 9.41 -7.49 10.47
C PRO A 115 10.91 -7.40 10.75
N SER A 116 11.62 -8.53 10.78
CA SER A 116 13.05 -8.55 11.06
C SER A 116 13.88 -7.87 9.98
N LYS A 117 13.46 -7.89 8.71
CA LYS A 117 14.15 -7.15 7.64
C LYS A 117 14.10 -5.66 7.89
N PHE A 118 12.91 -5.09 8.07
CA PHE A 118 12.78 -3.66 8.37
C PHE A 118 13.53 -3.26 9.65
N ALA A 119 13.37 -4.04 10.73
CA ALA A 119 14.09 -3.78 11.97
C ALA A 119 15.62 -3.81 11.80
N SER A 120 16.15 -4.69 10.95
CA SER A 120 17.59 -4.75 10.67
C SER A 120 18.13 -3.52 9.92
N PHE A 121 17.25 -2.76 9.26
CA PHE A 121 17.56 -1.46 8.66
C PHE A 121 17.32 -0.28 9.62
N GLY A 122 16.96 -0.53 10.89
CA GLY A 122 16.75 0.52 11.90
C GLY A 122 15.34 1.10 11.94
N TRP A 123 14.40 0.58 11.15
CA TRP A 123 13.02 1.06 11.17
C TRP A 123 12.28 0.64 12.44
N GLU A 124 11.39 1.51 12.91
CA GLU A 124 10.38 1.16 13.91
C GLU A 124 9.31 0.27 13.26
N VAL A 125 9.00 -0.88 13.88
CA VAL A 125 8.12 -1.90 13.28
C VAL A 125 6.93 -2.19 14.19
N LYS A 126 5.72 -2.17 13.61
CA LYS A 126 4.50 -2.66 14.26
C LYS A 126 3.77 -3.63 13.34
N GLU A 127 3.59 -4.86 13.80
CA GLU A 127 2.81 -5.87 13.08
C GLU A 127 1.39 -5.94 13.67
N ILE A 128 0.37 -5.99 12.81
CA ILE A 128 -1.04 -5.95 13.20
C ILE A 128 -1.89 -6.95 12.41
N ASN A 129 -3.08 -7.24 12.92
CA ASN A 129 -4.18 -7.74 12.12
C ASN A 129 -4.76 -6.59 11.26
N GLY A 130 -4.54 -6.65 9.95
CA GLY A 130 -5.00 -5.64 8.99
C GLY A 130 -6.51 -5.57 8.78
N HIS A 131 -7.29 -6.42 9.46
CA HIS A 131 -8.76 -6.38 9.49
C HIS A 131 -9.33 -5.96 10.84
N SER A 132 -8.48 -5.64 11.82
CA SER A 132 -8.89 -5.13 13.13
C SER A 132 -8.85 -3.61 13.12
N PHE A 133 -10.02 -2.96 13.09
CA PHE A 133 -10.10 -1.49 13.14
C PHE A 133 -9.43 -0.91 14.39
N GLU A 134 -9.52 -1.60 15.53
CA GLU A 134 -8.85 -1.21 16.77
C GLU A 134 -7.33 -1.18 16.57
N GLU A 135 -6.74 -2.27 16.08
CA GLU A 135 -5.29 -2.33 15.85
C GLU A 135 -4.81 -1.37 14.76
N ILE A 136 -5.61 -1.15 13.71
CA ILE A 136 -5.31 -0.16 12.66
C ILE A 136 -5.23 1.25 13.26
N LEU A 137 -6.23 1.66 14.03
CA LEU A 137 -6.25 2.99 14.64
C LEU A 137 -5.08 3.17 15.62
N GLU A 138 -4.84 2.18 16.48
CA GLU A 138 -3.68 2.20 17.38
C GLU A 138 -2.34 2.20 16.66
N ALA A 139 -2.24 1.58 15.48
CA ALA A 139 -1.02 1.59 14.68
C ALA A 139 -0.81 2.94 13.99
N MET A 140 -1.87 3.57 13.50
CA MET A 140 -1.79 4.93 12.93
C MET A 140 -1.40 5.96 13.98
N ASP A 141 -1.98 5.90 15.19
CA ASP A 141 -1.62 6.79 16.30
C ASP A 141 -0.16 6.58 16.74
N TRP A 142 0.26 5.32 16.88
CA TRP A 142 1.67 4.98 17.16
C TRP A 142 2.62 5.54 16.09
N ALA A 143 2.32 5.31 14.81
CA ALA A 143 3.16 5.73 13.69
C ALA A 143 3.27 7.26 13.61
N THR A 144 2.18 7.99 13.81
CA THR A 144 2.20 9.46 13.81
C THR A 144 2.91 10.08 15.01
N GLY A 145 3.04 9.35 16.12
CA GLY A 145 3.85 9.77 17.28
C GLY A 145 5.37 9.57 17.12
N ILE A 146 5.82 8.84 16.09
CA ILE A 146 7.23 8.64 15.79
C ILE A 146 7.74 9.77 14.88
N HIS A 147 8.80 10.45 15.29
CA HIS A 147 9.41 11.54 14.50
C HIS A 147 10.93 11.43 14.33
N HIS A 148 11.58 10.46 14.96
CA HIS A 148 13.04 10.34 15.00
C HIS A 148 13.61 9.28 14.05
N SER A 149 12.78 8.38 13.54
CA SER A 149 13.14 7.31 12.58
C SER A 149 11.91 6.98 11.72
N PRO A 150 12.07 6.53 10.46
CA PRO A 150 10.96 5.96 9.69
C PRO A 150 10.31 4.77 10.41
N CYS A 151 9.03 4.56 10.15
CA CYS A 151 8.31 3.42 10.73
C CYS A 151 7.47 2.67 9.69
N VAL A 152 7.28 1.38 9.93
CA VAL A 152 6.47 0.49 9.10
C VAL A 152 5.39 -0.21 9.93
N ILE A 153 4.18 -0.21 9.39
CA ILE A 153 3.07 -1.05 9.85
C ILE A 153 2.98 -2.24 8.91
N ILE A 154 3.15 -3.44 9.44
CA ILE A 154 2.99 -4.69 8.70
C ILE A 154 1.58 -5.20 8.98
N ALA A 155 0.68 -4.98 8.02
CA ALA A 155 -0.73 -5.35 8.15
C ALA A 155 -0.94 -6.74 7.54
N ASN A 156 -1.16 -7.74 8.40
CA ASN A 156 -1.53 -9.08 7.93
C ASN A 156 -3.00 -9.06 7.47
N THR A 157 -3.21 -9.27 6.18
CA THR A 157 -4.51 -9.15 5.53
C THR A 157 -4.87 -10.44 4.77
N VAL A 158 -6.04 -10.44 4.15
CA VAL A 158 -6.60 -11.53 3.35
C VAL A 158 -7.00 -10.86 2.05
N LYS A 159 -6.39 -11.27 0.93
CA LYS A 159 -6.70 -10.67 -0.36
C LYS A 159 -8.13 -11.04 -0.73
N GLY A 160 -8.94 -10.07 -1.14
CA GLY A 160 -10.37 -10.30 -1.43
C GLY A 160 -11.26 -10.40 -0.19
N LYS A 161 -10.80 -9.93 0.99
CA LYS A 161 -11.56 -9.95 2.25
C LYS A 161 -13.02 -9.50 2.06
N GLY A 162 -13.95 -10.27 2.62
CA GLY A 162 -15.38 -9.98 2.62
C GLY A 162 -16.15 -10.65 1.48
N VAL A 163 -15.46 -11.22 0.49
CA VAL A 163 -16.10 -11.95 -0.63
C VAL A 163 -15.58 -13.39 -0.67
N SER A 164 -16.46 -14.35 -0.38
CA SER A 164 -16.12 -15.73 -0.04
C SER A 164 -15.30 -16.46 -1.11
N TYR A 165 -15.56 -16.19 -2.40
CA TYR A 165 -14.86 -16.81 -3.51
C TYR A 165 -13.58 -16.07 -3.95
N MET A 166 -13.37 -14.85 -3.43
CA MET A 166 -12.16 -14.05 -3.66
C MET A 166 -11.14 -14.17 -2.53
N GLU A 167 -11.58 -14.44 -1.29
CA GLU A 167 -10.68 -14.63 -0.14
C GLU A 167 -9.61 -15.70 -0.43
N ASP A 168 -8.35 -15.32 -0.23
CA ASP A 168 -7.16 -16.16 -0.41
C ASP A 168 -7.08 -16.85 -1.80
N ASN A 169 -7.56 -16.17 -2.84
CA ASN A 169 -7.61 -16.71 -4.20
C ASN A 169 -6.79 -15.88 -5.20
N PRO A 170 -5.59 -16.35 -5.64
CA PRO A 170 -4.75 -15.65 -6.61
C PRO A 170 -5.44 -15.35 -7.95
N ALA A 171 -6.44 -16.15 -8.35
CA ALA A 171 -7.16 -15.95 -9.60
C ALA A 171 -7.92 -14.61 -9.68
N PHE A 172 -8.13 -13.93 -8.54
CA PHE A 172 -8.81 -12.63 -8.46
C PHE A 172 -7.86 -11.44 -8.27
N HIS A 173 -6.55 -11.58 -8.45
CA HIS A 173 -5.63 -10.44 -8.38
C HIS A 173 -5.94 -9.36 -9.42
N GLY A 174 -6.17 -9.76 -10.68
CA GLY A 174 -6.41 -8.84 -11.80
C GLY A 174 -7.66 -9.17 -12.64
N LYS A 175 -8.47 -10.14 -12.19
CA LYS A 175 -9.66 -10.61 -12.91
C LYS A 175 -10.90 -9.82 -12.47
N ALA A 176 -11.63 -9.27 -13.43
CA ALA A 176 -12.95 -8.70 -13.16
C ALA A 176 -13.99 -9.80 -12.87
N PRO A 177 -14.85 -9.65 -11.86
CA PRO A 177 -15.96 -10.57 -11.64
C PRO A 177 -16.98 -10.51 -12.78
N ASN A 178 -17.60 -11.64 -13.10
CA ASN A 178 -18.78 -11.68 -13.98
C ASN A 178 -20.06 -11.26 -13.24
N ASP A 179 -21.18 -11.11 -13.95
CA ASP A 179 -22.45 -10.63 -13.39
C ASP A 179 -22.97 -11.47 -12.20
N ASN A 180 -22.79 -12.79 -12.23
CA ASN A 180 -23.22 -13.65 -11.12
C ASN A 180 -22.25 -13.57 -9.93
N GLU A 181 -20.95 -13.53 -10.19
CA GLU A 181 -19.91 -13.27 -9.18
C GLU A 181 -20.19 -11.92 -8.48
N LEU A 182 -20.43 -10.84 -9.25
CA LEU A 182 -20.77 -9.51 -8.73
C LEU A 182 -22.00 -9.53 -7.82
N ARG A 183 -23.08 -10.20 -8.24
CA ARG A 183 -24.30 -10.32 -7.43
C ARG A 183 -24.01 -10.96 -6.06
N ILE A 184 -23.25 -12.06 -6.05
CA ILE A 184 -22.88 -12.76 -4.81
C ILE A 184 -22.04 -11.84 -3.91
N ALA A 185 -21.03 -11.16 -4.48
CA ALA A 185 -20.19 -10.24 -3.72
C ALA A 185 -20.99 -9.11 -3.06
N LEU A 186 -21.95 -8.52 -3.79
CA LEU A 186 -22.81 -7.47 -3.23
C LEU A 186 -23.74 -7.99 -2.12
N GLU A 187 -24.25 -9.22 -2.25
CA GLU A 187 -25.04 -9.86 -1.19
C GLU A 187 -24.21 -10.13 0.07
N GLU A 188 -22.94 -10.51 -0.06
CA GLU A 188 -22.04 -10.79 1.07
C GLU A 188 -21.54 -9.52 1.78
N LEU A 189 -21.45 -8.40 1.07
CA LEU A 189 -20.98 -7.11 1.59
C LEU A 189 -22.09 -6.21 2.18
N SER A 190 -23.35 -6.61 2.07
CA SER A 190 -24.52 -5.88 2.58
C SER A 190 -24.76 -6.10 4.07
#